data_AF-A0A969HFU5-F1
#
_entry.id   AF-A0A969HFU5-F1
#
_cell.length_a   1.000
_cell.length_b   1.000
_cell.length_c   1.000
_cell.angle_alpha   90.00
_cell.angle_beta   90.00
_cell.angle_gamma   90.00
#
_symmetry.space_group_name_H-M   'P 1'
#
loop_
_entity.id
_entity.type
_entity.pdbx_description
1 polymer ?
#
loop_
_entity_poly.entity_id
_entity_poly.type
_entity_poly.pdbx_seq_one_letter_code
_entity_poly.pdbx_strand_id
1 'polypeptide(L)'
;GSYYAGHPCPIRANPEGAGLYTHFGANDDFNGIFRTKKFELEENDPSRALPKDWPPVPVDMANPVEGDFLNPGVNDQALAVWQNNTNGITEYTASNLGPNYKGNLFAVTNRGKLHRIELNSDGTVKTLTEGFMNLNDRYLLDVTAQGDGEIFAGTMWFAVYTNTIMILEPTDCDLRNTPACVASTDPAFDPEADYDMDGFTNADEIAHNKDYCFCSAFPPDRDGDFIGDRVDPDDDNDGVMDHQDAFQIDFNTNNGLNNNPPIVYDLFADTGFGWFGLGFTGIMTNGDPNNHYQDWVEEPGDSPIDDIYGGAAGIITIYQTDGDARNNNQEKAYQFGVNVSQNSGKFRVRAKMVQPFHRPTGQQSYGIFIGTGDQDNYIKLVMVEGGLQVVSENQGVLTATPVYPLYQSPTSSMDLYFLVDPLTGIVEPAYSIDNDGPISSLGFPALQITTRDLIKDAIQNPARALAVGVIGTTGGSAQDFAANYDFMSVTSGQPFVTRNILDVNLAIGSPSYIINLNNHFGDNEGIANLRYSITSNTCSYANTSIIGSVLSINFATDQYDQGDIKVRATDQSGNFAEQTFNIRITDPPVVMYRVNAGGPGIPAAQGLSWSPDTRENALSLPAAKR
;
A
#
# COMPACT_ATOMS: atom_id res chain seq x y z
N GLY A 1 10.74 17.93 35.66
CA GLY A 1 9.92 19.05 35.18
C GLY A 1 8.50 18.87 35.65
N SER A 2 7.76 19.96 35.87
CA SER A 2 6.36 19.96 36.36
C SER A 2 5.34 20.19 35.23
N TYR A 3 5.69 19.84 33.98
CA TYR A 3 4.97 20.24 32.78
C TYR A 3 4.89 19.08 31.78
N TYR A 4 3.70 18.85 31.20
CA TYR A 4 3.45 17.86 30.15
C TYR A 4 3.14 18.62 28.85
N ALA A 5 3.99 18.45 27.84
CA ALA A 5 3.85 19.06 26.51
C ALA A 5 3.63 17.99 25.41
N GLY A 6 3.29 16.76 25.81
CA GLY A 6 3.14 15.63 24.88
C GLY A 6 1.77 15.59 24.22
N HIS A 7 1.61 14.73 23.21
CA HIS A 7 0.30 14.46 22.61
C HIS A 7 -0.71 13.97 23.66
N PRO A 8 -2.01 14.34 23.55
CA PRO A 8 -3.01 13.85 24.49
C PRO A 8 -3.01 12.32 24.56
N CYS A 9 -3.02 11.78 25.78
CA CYS A 9 -3.16 10.35 26.03
C CYS A 9 -4.44 10.09 26.83
N PRO A 10 -5.60 9.91 26.16
CA PRO A 10 -6.89 9.80 26.83
C PRO A 10 -6.94 8.68 27.87
N ILE A 11 -6.26 7.55 27.64
CA ILE A 11 -6.21 6.40 28.55
C ILE A 11 -5.42 6.71 29.82
N ARG A 12 -4.31 7.46 29.76
CA ARG A 12 -3.56 7.87 30.97
C ARG A 12 -4.20 9.07 31.66
N ALA A 13 -4.85 9.95 30.91
CA ALA A 13 -5.57 11.10 31.45
C ALA A 13 -6.81 10.71 32.25
N ASN A 14 -7.58 9.75 31.74
CA ASN A 14 -8.82 9.26 32.36
C ASN A 14 -8.97 7.75 32.13
N PRO A 15 -8.21 6.90 32.86
CA PRO A 15 -8.22 5.45 32.65
C PRO A 15 -9.62 4.83 32.80
N GLU A 16 -10.42 5.32 33.74
CA GLU A 16 -11.77 4.80 33.99
C GLU A 16 -12.78 5.20 32.90
N GLY A 17 -12.69 6.42 32.38
CA GLY A 17 -13.62 6.96 31.38
C GLY A 17 -13.18 6.79 29.92
N ALA A 18 -11.95 6.34 29.67
CA ALA A 18 -11.45 6.08 28.33
C ALA A 18 -12.06 4.79 27.74
N GLY A 19 -12.10 4.73 26.41
CA GLY A 19 -12.59 3.58 25.65
C GLY A 19 -11.71 3.27 24.43
N LEU A 20 -12.05 2.22 23.71
CA LEU A 20 -11.39 1.83 22.46
C LEU A 20 -12.35 2.01 21.30
N TYR A 21 -11.95 2.78 20.29
CA TYR A 21 -12.65 2.79 19.01
C TYR A 21 -12.12 1.63 18.18
N THR A 22 -13.01 0.77 17.70
CA THR A 22 -12.64 -0.35 16.83
C THR A 22 -13.50 -0.39 15.60
N HIS A 23 -12.87 -0.62 14.47
CA HIS A 23 -13.50 -0.77 13.17
C HIS A 23 -13.13 -2.15 12.60
N PHE A 24 -14.07 -2.77 11.89
CA PHE A 24 -13.89 -4.07 11.24
C PHE A 24 -14.32 -3.95 9.78
N GLY A 25 -13.35 -3.78 8.87
CA GLY A 25 -13.55 -3.66 7.43
C GLY A 25 -12.36 -2.97 6.78
N ALA A 26 -12.11 -3.21 5.48
CA ALA A 26 -11.02 -2.56 4.74
C ALA A 26 -11.32 -1.09 4.40
N ASN A 27 -12.59 -0.67 4.48
CA ASN A 27 -13.04 0.65 4.06
C ASN A 27 -13.81 1.33 5.19
N ASP A 28 -13.74 2.66 5.24
CA ASP A 28 -14.32 3.60 6.21
C ASP A 28 -15.88 3.61 6.22
N ASP A 29 -16.51 2.44 6.07
CA ASP A 29 -17.93 2.26 6.34
C ASP A 29 -18.18 2.70 7.80
N PHE A 30 -19.13 3.61 8.01
CA PHE A 30 -19.53 4.27 9.27
C PHE A 30 -19.96 3.32 10.44
N ASN A 31 -19.49 2.08 10.48
CA ASN A 31 -19.81 1.02 11.41
C ASN A 31 -18.80 0.86 12.56
N GLY A 32 -17.88 1.81 12.76
CA GLY A 32 -16.94 1.73 13.88
C GLY A 32 -17.64 1.85 15.24
N ILE A 33 -17.19 1.05 16.21
CA ILE A 33 -17.79 0.93 17.53
C ILE A 33 -16.85 1.53 18.56
N PHE A 34 -17.34 2.51 19.33
CA PHE A 34 -16.64 2.98 20.52
C PHE A 34 -17.01 2.10 21.73
N ARG A 35 -16.03 1.31 22.18
CA ARG A 35 -16.17 0.36 23.29
C ARG A 35 -15.88 1.04 24.62
N THR A 36 -16.83 1.01 25.54
CA THR A 36 -16.73 1.65 26.87
C THR A 36 -17.05 0.71 28.03
N LYS A 37 -17.46 -0.53 27.75
CA LYS A 37 -17.84 -1.54 28.76
C LYS A 37 -16.85 -2.68 28.79
N LYS A 38 -16.47 -3.15 29.97
CA LYS A 38 -15.58 -4.32 30.14
C LYS A 38 -16.29 -5.60 29.75
N PHE A 39 -15.55 -6.56 29.21
CA PHE A 39 -16.08 -7.87 28.88
C PHE A 39 -16.56 -8.60 30.14
N GLU A 40 -17.86 -8.88 30.20
CA GLU A 40 -18.49 -9.74 31.19
C GLU A 40 -18.93 -11.05 30.52
N LEU A 41 -18.80 -12.20 31.21
CA LEU A 41 -19.08 -13.54 30.66
C LEU A 41 -20.53 -13.73 30.17
N GLU A 42 -21.45 -12.83 30.53
CA GLU A 42 -22.85 -12.85 30.12
C GLU A 42 -23.13 -11.96 28.88
N GLU A 43 -22.16 -11.15 28.46
CA GLU A 43 -22.26 -10.31 27.26
C GLU A 43 -21.61 -11.08 26.08
N ASN A 44 -22.46 -11.68 25.23
CA ASN A 44 -22.08 -12.66 24.20
C ASN A 44 -21.23 -12.11 23.03
N ASP A 45 -20.75 -10.87 23.09
CA ASP A 45 -20.05 -10.25 21.96
C ASP A 45 -18.69 -9.63 22.35
N PRO A 46 -17.61 -10.43 22.33
CA PRO A 46 -16.24 -9.94 22.57
C PRO A 46 -15.78 -8.91 21.51
N SER A 47 -16.50 -8.75 20.39
CA SER A 47 -16.19 -7.70 19.40
C SER A 47 -16.65 -6.30 19.83
N ARG A 48 -17.41 -6.18 20.93
CA ARG A 48 -18.02 -4.92 21.40
C ARG A 48 -17.59 -4.49 22.79
N ALA A 49 -16.84 -5.32 23.50
CA ALA A 49 -16.38 -5.06 24.86
C ALA A 49 -14.88 -4.71 24.91
N LEU A 50 -14.50 -3.97 25.97
CA LEU A 50 -13.12 -3.74 26.38
C LEU A 50 -12.53 -5.02 26.99
N PRO A 51 -11.20 -5.20 26.95
CA PRO A 51 -10.53 -6.28 27.67
C PRO A 51 -10.97 -6.39 29.14
N LYS A 52 -11.03 -7.61 29.67
CA LYS A 52 -11.49 -7.86 31.05
C LYS A 52 -10.61 -7.14 32.08
N ASP A 53 -9.35 -6.97 31.77
CA ASP A 53 -8.31 -6.30 32.55
C ASP A 53 -8.24 -4.78 32.31
N TRP A 54 -9.16 -4.20 31.53
CA TRP A 54 -9.26 -2.74 31.37
C TRP A 54 -9.56 -2.06 32.72
N PRO A 55 -9.02 -0.86 33.00
CA PRO A 55 -8.06 -0.12 32.18
C PRO A 55 -6.62 -0.64 32.30
N PRO A 56 -5.79 -0.50 31.25
CA PRO A 56 -4.38 -0.90 31.26
C PRO A 56 -3.52 -0.01 32.17
N VAL A 57 -4.06 1.10 32.65
CA VAL A 57 -3.42 2.03 33.57
C VAL A 57 -4.28 2.08 34.84
N PRO A 58 -3.72 1.78 36.02
CA PRO A 58 -4.43 1.93 37.28
C PRO A 58 -5.02 3.33 37.45
N VAL A 59 -6.25 3.43 37.96
CA VAL A 59 -6.97 4.71 38.07
C VAL A 59 -6.25 5.71 38.98
N ASP A 60 -5.51 5.21 39.98
CA ASP A 60 -4.66 6.01 40.88
C ASP A 60 -3.38 6.54 40.20
N MET A 61 -3.03 6.02 39.03
CA MET A 61 -1.96 6.53 38.17
C MET A 61 -2.47 7.51 37.10
N ALA A 62 -3.74 7.91 37.15
CA ALA A 62 -4.29 8.87 36.21
C ALA A 62 -3.51 10.20 36.26
N ASN A 63 -3.18 10.73 35.09
CA ASN A 63 -2.49 12.01 34.94
C ASN A 63 -3.34 12.97 34.08
N PRO A 64 -4.31 13.69 34.67
CA PRO A 64 -5.31 14.45 33.92
C PRO A 64 -4.76 15.52 32.96
N VAL A 65 -3.55 16.02 33.21
CA VAL A 65 -2.90 16.99 32.31
C VAL A 65 -2.63 16.40 30.92
N GLU A 66 -2.55 15.07 30.79
CA GLU A 66 -2.40 14.40 29.50
C GLU A 66 -3.68 14.37 28.67
N GLY A 67 -4.80 14.88 29.19
CA GLY A 67 -6.06 15.03 28.45
C GLY A 67 -6.22 16.41 27.81
N ASP A 68 -5.33 17.35 28.13
CA ASP A 68 -5.38 18.72 27.63
C ASP A 68 -4.51 18.85 26.38
N PHE A 69 -5.13 19.21 25.26
CA PHE A 69 -4.40 19.50 24.03
C PHE A 69 -3.96 20.96 24.04
N LEU A 70 -2.65 21.18 23.97
CA LEU A 70 -2.06 22.50 23.86
C LEU A 70 -1.52 22.70 22.45
N ASN A 71 -1.86 23.82 21.81
CA ASN A 71 -1.28 24.17 20.50
C ASN A 71 0.23 24.42 20.65
N PRO A 72 1.08 23.71 19.88
CA PRO A 72 2.52 23.91 19.89
C PRO A 72 2.93 25.35 19.61
N GLY A 73 3.83 25.91 20.42
CA GLY A 73 4.37 27.26 20.30
C GLY A 73 3.42 28.39 20.72
N VAL A 74 2.18 28.06 21.12
CA VAL A 74 1.15 29.04 21.48
C VAL A 74 0.65 28.83 22.89
N ASN A 75 0.13 27.63 23.17
CA ASN A 75 -0.45 27.26 24.46
C ASN A 75 0.48 26.37 25.25
N ASP A 76 1.56 25.88 24.64
CA ASP A 76 2.58 25.11 25.31
C ASP A 76 3.87 25.90 25.60
N GLN A 77 4.78 25.30 26.37
CA GLN A 77 6.14 25.79 26.58
C GLN A 77 7.13 25.06 25.65
N ALA A 78 6.74 24.81 24.38
CA ALA A 78 7.61 24.13 23.42
C ALA A 78 8.95 24.84 23.29
N LEU A 79 10.02 24.05 23.35
CA LEU A 79 11.39 24.53 23.17
C LEU A 79 11.73 24.73 21.67
N ALA A 80 11.07 23.97 20.79
CA ALA A 80 11.15 24.08 19.33
C ALA A 80 9.80 23.68 18.73
N VAL A 81 9.47 24.25 17.56
CA VAL A 81 8.23 23.97 16.81
C VAL A 81 8.58 23.79 15.35
N TRP A 82 7.94 22.83 14.70
CA TRP A 82 8.10 22.49 13.29
C TRP A 82 6.73 22.50 12.62
N GLN A 83 6.70 22.70 11.30
CA GLN A 83 5.43 22.78 10.56
C GLN A 83 4.76 21.41 10.33
N ASN A 84 5.53 20.32 10.36
CA ASN A 84 5.06 18.98 10.08
C ASN A 84 5.29 18.03 11.28
N ASN A 85 4.84 16.78 11.18
CA ASN A 85 4.94 15.79 12.26
C ASN A 85 6.39 15.47 12.67
N THR A 86 6.56 15.15 13.96
CA THR A 86 7.75 14.49 14.49
C THR A 86 7.31 13.17 15.12
N ASN A 87 7.95 12.07 14.72
CA ASN A 87 7.52 10.72 15.10
C ASN A 87 8.30 10.21 16.31
N GLY A 88 9.64 10.19 16.21
CA GLY A 88 10.55 9.81 17.29
C GLY A 88 11.54 10.92 17.63
N ILE A 89 12.06 10.89 18.86
CA ILE A 89 13.11 11.79 19.32
C ILE A 89 14.08 11.06 20.27
N THR A 90 15.37 11.33 20.13
CA THR A 90 16.40 10.77 21.01
C THR A 90 17.50 11.79 21.34
N GLU A 91 18.24 11.55 22.42
CA GLU A 91 19.44 12.32 22.77
C GLU A 91 20.68 11.53 22.32
N TYR A 92 21.59 12.19 21.61
CA TYR A 92 22.87 11.57 21.25
C TYR A 92 23.86 11.71 22.40
N THR A 93 24.14 10.62 23.11
CA THR A 93 24.95 10.65 24.35
C THR A 93 26.41 10.19 24.17
N ALA A 94 26.75 9.64 23.00
CA ALA A 94 28.10 9.18 22.71
C ALA A 94 29.08 10.34 22.45
N SER A 95 30.36 10.12 22.76
CA SER A 95 31.46 11.08 22.65
C SER A 95 32.32 10.90 21.40
N ASN A 96 32.06 9.83 20.64
CA ASN A 96 32.81 9.43 19.45
C ASN A 96 32.82 10.46 18.32
N LEU A 97 31.75 11.24 18.15
CA LEU A 97 31.68 12.36 17.18
C LEU A 97 32.17 13.70 17.78
N GLY A 98 32.83 13.67 18.94
CA GLY A 98 33.34 14.85 19.63
C GLY A 98 32.26 15.64 20.40
N PRO A 99 32.64 16.79 20.99
CA PRO A 99 31.76 17.55 21.89
C PRO A 99 30.60 18.26 21.18
N ASN A 100 30.60 18.29 19.84
CA ASN A 100 29.61 19.04 19.05
C ASN A 100 28.27 18.30 18.93
N TYR A 101 28.26 16.97 19.09
CA TYR A 101 27.06 16.14 18.92
C TYR A 101 26.51 15.60 20.24
N LYS A 102 27.39 15.38 21.22
CA LYS A 102 27.00 14.88 22.53
C LYS A 102 26.06 15.85 23.26
N GLY A 103 24.88 15.36 23.63
CA GLY A 103 23.82 16.12 24.29
C GLY A 103 22.86 16.83 23.34
N ASN A 104 23.02 16.68 22.03
CA ASN A 104 22.03 17.16 21.07
C ASN A 104 20.85 16.20 21.00
N LEU A 105 19.68 16.75 20.67
CA LEU A 105 18.49 15.95 20.38
C LEU A 105 18.35 15.77 18.86
N PHE A 106 17.88 14.59 18.48
CA PHE A 106 17.59 14.24 17.10
C PHE A 106 16.15 13.77 16.99
N ALA A 107 15.39 14.35 16.06
CA ALA A 107 13.98 14.04 15.86
C ALA A 107 13.71 13.62 14.40
N VAL A 108 12.90 12.59 14.20
CA VAL A 108 12.60 12.03 12.87
C VAL A 108 11.20 12.37 12.39
N THR A 109 11.00 12.32 11.08
CA THR A 109 9.73 12.63 10.42
C THR A 109 9.25 11.49 9.52
N ASN A 110 8.01 11.60 9.04
CA ASN A 110 7.44 10.67 8.06
C ASN A 110 7.99 10.85 6.62
N ARG A 111 8.88 11.82 6.39
CA ARG A 111 9.51 12.10 5.09
C ARG A 111 11.02 11.92 5.15
N GLY A 112 11.51 10.92 5.87
CA GLY A 112 12.93 10.58 5.95
C GLY A 112 13.85 11.61 6.62
N LYS A 113 13.35 12.78 7.01
CA LYS A 113 14.21 13.85 7.54
C LYS A 113 14.54 13.64 9.01
N LEU A 114 15.82 13.80 9.32
CA LEU A 114 16.37 13.89 10.67
C LEU A 114 16.59 15.36 11.00
N HIS A 115 15.88 15.89 11.99
CA HIS A 115 16.13 17.21 12.56
C HIS A 115 17.15 17.12 13.69
N ARG A 116 17.96 18.17 13.85
CA ARG A 116 18.93 18.28 14.95
C ARG A 116 18.62 19.50 15.81
N ILE A 117 18.65 19.30 17.13
CA ILE A 117 18.48 20.33 18.14
C ILE A 117 19.74 20.41 18.98
N GLU A 118 20.46 21.52 18.86
CA GLU A 118 21.54 21.83 19.78
C GLU A 118 20.98 22.52 21.01
N LEU A 119 21.39 22.09 22.20
CA LEU A 119 20.98 22.68 23.46
C LEU A 119 22.08 23.57 24.06
N ASN A 120 21.68 24.63 24.73
CA ASN A 120 22.54 25.37 25.64
C ASN A 120 22.75 24.56 26.93
N SER A 121 23.74 24.94 27.72
CA SER A 121 24.04 24.27 29.01
C SER A 121 22.91 24.33 30.04
N ASP A 122 21.92 25.21 29.85
CA ASP A 122 20.72 25.33 30.68
C ASP A 122 19.53 24.51 30.16
N GLY A 123 19.70 23.77 29.06
CA GLY A 123 18.66 22.95 28.43
C GLY A 123 17.74 23.70 27.47
N THR A 124 17.98 24.99 27.20
CA THR A 124 17.24 25.75 26.17
C THR A 124 17.78 25.45 24.77
N VAL A 125 16.97 25.67 23.72
CA VAL A 125 17.44 25.48 22.34
C VAL A 125 18.45 26.55 21.97
N LYS A 126 19.64 26.10 21.56
CA LYS A 126 20.70 26.92 20.99
C LYS A 126 20.51 27.09 19.48
N THR A 127 20.26 25.99 18.77
CA THR A 127 20.09 25.98 17.32
C THR A 127 19.17 24.85 16.91
N LEU A 128 18.27 25.14 15.97
CA LEU A 128 17.39 24.19 15.33
C LEU A 128 17.83 24.02 13.88
N THR A 129 18.24 22.82 13.49
CA THR A 129 18.59 22.49 12.11
C THR A 129 17.56 21.52 11.56
N GLU A 130 16.67 22.03 10.74
CA GLU A 130 15.67 21.21 10.07
C GLU A 130 16.27 20.48 8.86
N GLY A 131 15.93 19.20 8.70
CA GLY A 131 16.51 18.38 7.63
C GLY A 131 18.03 18.29 7.73
N PHE A 132 18.57 18.14 8.95
CA PHE A 132 20.00 17.93 9.17
C PHE A 132 20.55 16.75 8.35
N MET A 133 19.72 15.72 8.13
CA MET A 133 20.01 14.61 7.23
C MET A 133 18.70 14.17 6.55
N ASN A 134 18.77 13.71 5.30
CA ASN A 134 17.67 13.02 4.64
C ASN A 134 18.00 11.52 4.59
N LEU A 135 17.13 10.68 5.14
CA LEU A 135 17.25 9.22 5.18
C LEU A 135 16.33 8.60 4.11
N ASN A 136 16.53 9.06 2.86
CA ASN A 136 15.83 8.64 1.63
C ASN A 136 14.31 8.78 1.68
N ASP A 137 13.82 9.87 2.27
CA ASP A 137 12.38 10.17 2.35
C ASP A 137 11.51 9.04 2.92
N ARG A 138 12.13 8.08 3.64
CA ARG A 138 11.47 6.93 4.24
C ARG A 138 10.55 7.36 5.37
N TYR A 139 9.47 6.62 5.59
CA TYR A 139 8.58 6.90 6.71
C TYR A 139 9.21 6.40 8.03
N LEU A 140 9.91 7.29 8.74
CA LEU A 140 10.59 6.97 10.01
C LEU A 140 9.61 7.07 11.18
N LEU A 141 9.46 6.00 11.94
CA LEU A 141 8.55 5.92 13.09
C LEU A 141 9.22 6.31 14.40
N ASP A 142 10.49 5.93 14.58
CA ASP A 142 11.23 6.21 15.81
C ASP A 142 12.74 6.24 15.56
N VAL A 143 13.48 6.83 16.50
CA VAL A 143 14.95 6.87 16.51
C VAL A 143 15.50 6.61 17.91
N THR A 144 16.60 5.86 18.00
CA THR A 144 17.37 5.70 19.23
C THR A 144 18.88 5.80 18.95
N ALA A 145 19.66 6.28 19.91
CA ALA A 145 21.12 6.42 19.78
C ALA A 145 21.85 5.71 20.92
N GLN A 146 22.93 4.99 20.60
CA GLN A 146 23.71 4.23 21.59
C GLN A 146 24.78 5.11 22.26
N GLY A 147 24.92 5.02 23.59
CA GLY A 147 25.86 5.82 24.38
C GLY A 147 27.28 5.23 24.51
N ASP A 148 28.17 5.98 25.18
CA ASP A 148 29.55 5.58 25.48
C ASP A 148 29.60 4.40 26.47
N GLY A 149 29.52 3.17 25.97
CA GLY A 149 29.54 1.95 26.79
C GLY A 149 28.46 0.94 26.43
N GLU A 150 27.57 1.29 25.51
CA GLU A 150 26.61 0.36 24.93
C GLU A 150 27.23 -0.38 23.74
N ILE A 151 26.57 -1.46 23.30
CA ILE A 151 27.01 -2.21 22.12
C ILE A 151 26.75 -1.31 20.91
N PHE A 152 27.74 -1.19 20.02
CA PHE A 152 27.71 -0.26 18.89
C PHE A 152 27.58 1.21 19.33
N ALA A 153 28.39 1.63 20.30
CA ALA A 153 28.40 3.00 20.82
C ALA A 153 28.46 4.07 19.71
N GLY A 154 27.53 5.02 19.78
CA GLY A 154 27.38 6.12 18.82
C GLY A 154 26.61 5.79 17.55
N THR A 155 26.11 4.55 17.39
CA THR A 155 25.16 4.24 16.32
C THR A 155 23.78 4.84 16.60
N MET A 156 23.08 5.24 15.53
CA MET A 156 21.68 5.64 15.58
C MET A 156 20.83 4.62 14.83
N TRP A 157 19.73 4.18 15.43
CA TRP A 157 18.86 3.14 14.90
C TRP A 157 17.48 3.72 14.66
N PHE A 158 16.91 3.42 13.51
CA PHE A 158 15.67 4.00 13.03
C PHE A 158 14.68 2.89 12.74
N ALA A 159 13.47 3.01 13.29
CA ALA A 159 12.36 2.16 12.93
C ALA A 159 11.68 2.75 11.70
N VAL A 160 11.57 1.99 10.61
CA VAL A 160 10.92 2.43 9.37
C VAL A 160 9.58 1.70 9.22
N TYR A 161 8.56 2.40 8.71
CA TYR A 161 7.21 1.85 8.52
C TYR A 161 7.18 0.58 7.64
N THR A 162 8.14 0.41 6.75
CA THR A 162 8.27 -0.72 5.81
C THR A 162 8.83 -2.01 6.44
N ASN A 163 8.75 -2.17 7.77
CA ASN A 163 9.32 -3.30 8.53
C ASN A 163 10.85 -3.46 8.43
N THR A 164 11.58 -2.40 8.11
CA THR A 164 13.04 -2.38 8.10
C THR A 164 13.59 -1.59 9.28
N ILE A 165 14.80 -1.95 9.73
CA ILE A 165 15.59 -1.14 10.67
C ILE A 165 16.74 -0.54 9.89
N MET A 166 16.87 0.78 9.94
CA MET A 166 18.04 1.49 9.40
C MET A 166 18.98 1.81 10.55
N ILE A 167 20.29 1.71 10.30
CA ILE A 167 21.32 2.00 11.29
C ILE A 167 22.29 2.99 10.65
N LEU A 168 22.53 4.12 11.31
CA LEU A 168 23.63 5.01 11.00
C LEU A 168 24.77 4.68 11.94
N GLU A 169 25.90 4.23 11.38
CA GLU A 169 27.10 4.03 12.16
C GLU A 169 28.02 5.25 12.09
N PRO A 170 28.60 5.67 13.22
CA PRO A 170 29.43 6.87 13.29
C PRO A 170 30.83 6.68 12.67
N THR A 171 31.16 5.47 12.21
CA THR A 171 32.48 5.08 11.71
C THR A 171 32.51 4.61 10.27
N ASP A 172 31.37 4.53 9.58
CA ASP A 172 31.34 3.98 8.22
C ASP A 172 32.08 4.85 7.18
N CYS A 173 32.38 6.10 7.52
CA CYS A 173 32.94 7.09 6.58
C CYS A 173 34.31 7.68 7.02
N ASP A 174 34.89 7.19 8.14
CA ASP A 174 36.25 7.57 8.63
C ASP A 174 37.17 6.36 8.81
N LEU A 175 37.11 5.40 7.90
CA LEU A 175 38.13 4.37 7.79
C LEU A 175 39.25 4.81 6.84
N ARG A 176 40.10 5.71 7.35
CA ARG A 176 41.55 5.77 7.06
C ARG A 176 41.93 5.57 5.58
N ASN A 177 41.96 6.68 4.84
CA ASN A 177 42.40 6.88 3.44
C ASN A 177 41.27 7.32 2.50
N THR A 178 40.30 8.13 2.97
CA THR A 178 39.47 8.90 2.05
C THR A 178 40.40 9.76 1.16
N PRO A 179 40.21 9.78 -0.17
CA PRO A 179 40.71 10.87 -0.99
C PRO A 179 40.28 12.19 -0.32
N ALA A 180 41.13 13.22 -0.34
CA ALA A 180 40.68 14.51 0.15
C ALA A 180 39.43 14.89 -0.66
N CYS A 181 38.27 15.01 0.00
CA CYS A 181 37.07 15.48 -0.69
C CYS A 181 37.34 16.91 -1.16
N VAL A 182 37.52 17.07 -2.46
CA VAL A 182 37.84 18.34 -3.11
C VAL A 182 36.60 18.84 -3.82
N ALA A 183 36.44 20.16 -3.88
CA ALA A 183 35.31 20.75 -4.58
C ALA A 183 35.29 20.30 -6.06
N SER A 184 34.10 20.14 -6.64
CA SER A 184 33.90 19.79 -8.07
C SER A 184 34.55 20.75 -9.08
N THR A 185 35.05 21.91 -8.62
CA THR A 185 35.81 22.88 -9.42
C THR A 185 37.33 22.69 -9.34
N ASP A 186 37.81 21.82 -8.45
CA ASP A 186 39.23 21.53 -8.27
C ASP A 186 39.73 20.63 -9.42
N PRO A 187 40.90 20.90 -10.02
CA PRO A 187 41.50 20.03 -11.03
C PRO A 187 41.79 18.60 -10.57
N ALA A 188 41.82 18.35 -9.26
CA ALA A 188 41.97 17.02 -8.67
C ALA A 188 40.64 16.30 -8.44
N PHE A 189 39.49 16.91 -8.76
CA PHE A 189 38.19 16.27 -8.67
C PHE A 189 38.08 15.10 -9.66
N ASP A 190 37.73 13.93 -9.16
CA ASP A 190 37.47 12.73 -9.94
C ASP A 190 35.97 12.39 -9.86
N PRO A 191 35.19 12.57 -10.95
CA PRO A 191 33.76 12.28 -10.96
C PRO A 191 33.44 10.79 -10.75
N GLU A 192 34.34 9.88 -11.12
CA GLU A 192 34.12 8.43 -11.02
C GLU A 192 34.61 7.84 -9.69
N ALA A 193 35.23 8.67 -8.85
CA ALA A 193 35.59 8.27 -7.50
C ALA A 193 34.37 8.34 -6.59
N ASP A 194 34.46 7.60 -5.49
CA ASP A 194 33.54 7.64 -4.36
C ASP A 194 34.34 8.20 -3.18
N TYR A 195 34.13 9.48 -2.87
CA TYR A 195 34.96 10.18 -1.89
C TYR A 195 34.57 9.91 -0.44
N ASP A 196 33.30 9.61 -0.19
CA ASP A 196 32.76 9.35 1.14
C ASP A 196 32.49 7.86 1.42
N MET A 197 32.73 7.01 0.42
CA MET A 197 32.74 5.55 0.47
C MET A 197 31.36 4.94 0.73
N ASP A 198 30.30 5.59 0.26
CA ASP A 198 28.91 5.11 0.43
C ASP A 198 28.41 4.18 -0.67
N GLY A 199 29.22 3.98 -1.72
CA GLY A 199 28.93 3.11 -2.86
C GLY A 199 28.55 3.87 -4.14
N PHE A 200 28.21 5.15 -4.05
CA PHE A 200 27.85 5.98 -5.20
C PHE A 200 29.05 6.78 -5.70
N THR A 201 29.05 7.09 -6.99
CA THR A 201 30.11 7.95 -7.56
C THR A 201 29.81 9.42 -7.29
N ASN A 202 30.86 10.24 -7.16
CA ASN A 202 30.70 11.69 -7.00
C ASN A 202 29.86 12.30 -8.14
N ALA A 203 29.96 11.75 -9.36
CA ALA A 203 29.17 12.19 -10.52
C ALA A 203 27.67 11.94 -10.33
N ASP A 204 27.33 10.76 -9.83
CA ASP A 204 25.97 10.32 -9.57
C ASP A 204 25.32 11.17 -8.47
N GLU A 205 26.03 11.35 -7.37
CA GLU A 205 25.58 12.21 -6.27
C GLU A 205 25.36 13.65 -6.72
N ILE A 206 26.26 14.21 -7.55
CA ILE A 206 26.08 15.52 -8.16
C ILE A 206 24.85 15.56 -9.07
N ALA A 207 24.57 14.48 -9.81
CA ALA A 207 23.39 14.39 -10.68
C ALA A 207 22.08 14.45 -9.87
N HIS A 208 22.12 13.98 -8.62
CA HIS A 208 21.02 13.94 -7.66
C HIS A 208 21.02 15.11 -6.64
N ASN A 209 21.83 16.14 -6.85
CA ASN A 209 22.02 17.26 -5.93
C ASN A 209 22.36 16.82 -4.49
N LYS A 210 23.11 15.74 -4.35
CA LYS A 210 23.62 15.24 -3.09
C LYS A 210 25.05 15.71 -2.81
N ASP A 211 25.46 15.58 -1.56
CA ASP A 211 26.78 16.01 -1.09
C ASP A 211 27.75 14.83 -1.12
N TYR A 212 28.56 14.75 -2.19
CA TYR A 212 29.57 13.71 -2.45
C TYR A 212 30.74 13.63 -1.45
N CYS A 213 30.68 14.42 -0.38
CA CYS A 213 31.58 14.31 0.75
C CYS A 213 30.90 13.69 1.98
N PHE A 214 29.64 13.29 1.87
CA PHE A 214 28.80 12.94 2.99
C PHE A 214 27.98 11.68 2.73
N CYS A 215 28.54 10.54 3.15
CA CYS A 215 28.06 9.16 3.00
C CYS A 215 26.61 8.81 3.41
N SER A 216 25.86 9.77 3.93
CA SER A 216 24.44 9.62 4.25
C SER A 216 23.54 10.45 3.33
N ALA A 217 24.15 11.12 2.35
CA ALA A 217 23.51 11.84 1.29
C ALA A 217 23.65 11.04 -0.01
N PHE A 218 23.19 9.80 -0.03
CA PHE A 218 23.21 9.00 -1.24
C PHE A 218 21.98 9.31 -2.13
N PRO A 219 22.07 9.06 -3.44
CA PRO A 219 20.93 9.07 -4.36
C PRO A 219 19.82 8.07 -3.96
N PRO A 220 18.57 8.29 -4.42
CA PRO A 220 17.62 7.18 -4.59
C PRO A 220 18.24 6.10 -5.47
N ASP A 221 18.09 4.84 -5.05
CA ASP A 221 18.60 3.64 -5.72
C ASP A 221 17.56 2.54 -5.49
N ARG A 222 16.76 2.30 -6.53
CA ARG A 222 15.55 1.50 -6.45
C ARG A 222 15.82 0.01 -6.55
N ASP A 223 16.74 -0.40 -7.39
CA ASP A 223 17.10 -1.80 -7.61
C ASP A 223 18.25 -2.27 -6.67
N GLY A 224 18.98 -1.32 -6.07
CA GLY A 224 20.04 -1.55 -5.11
C GLY A 224 21.38 -1.89 -5.74
N ASP A 225 21.64 -1.49 -6.99
CA ASP A 225 22.88 -1.78 -7.70
C ASP A 225 23.99 -0.73 -7.49
N PHE A 226 23.70 0.31 -6.71
CA PHE A 226 24.55 1.48 -6.41
C PHE A 226 24.78 2.41 -7.61
N ILE A 227 23.83 2.45 -8.54
CA ILE A 227 23.69 3.49 -9.55
C ILE A 227 22.38 4.22 -9.22
N GLY A 228 22.45 5.53 -9.03
CA GLY A 228 21.27 6.30 -8.66
C GLY A 228 20.25 6.39 -9.80
N ASP A 229 18.97 6.40 -9.44
CA ASP A 229 17.82 6.29 -10.37
C ASP A 229 17.81 7.35 -11.50
N ARG A 230 18.60 8.44 -11.43
CA ARG A 230 18.66 9.47 -12.50
C ARG A 230 19.73 9.21 -13.55
N VAL A 231 20.68 8.33 -13.26
CA VAL A 231 21.79 7.98 -14.16
C VAL A 231 21.81 6.50 -14.51
N ASP A 232 21.01 5.69 -13.82
CA ASP A 232 20.68 4.32 -14.19
C ASP A 232 19.75 4.30 -15.42
N PRO A 233 20.05 3.49 -16.45
CA PRO A 233 19.16 3.29 -17.60
C PRO A 233 18.06 2.22 -17.40
N ASP A 234 18.02 1.51 -16.27
CA ASP A 234 17.09 0.40 -15.96
C ASP A 234 16.79 0.32 -14.45
N ASP A 235 16.01 1.30 -13.94
CA ASP A 235 15.80 1.58 -12.50
C ASP A 235 15.16 0.43 -11.68
N ASP A 236 14.63 -0.61 -12.32
CA ASP A 236 14.11 -1.81 -11.65
C ASP A 236 14.80 -3.12 -12.06
N ASN A 237 15.80 -3.03 -12.94
CA ASN A 237 16.66 -4.11 -13.42
C ASN A 237 15.87 -5.31 -13.94
N ASP A 238 14.71 -5.07 -14.56
CA ASP A 238 13.91 -6.10 -15.19
C ASP A 238 14.45 -6.51 -16.58
N GLY A 239 15.45 -5.77 -17.07
CA GLY A 239 16.11 -5.96 -18.36
C GLY A 239 15.48 -5.16 -19.50
N VAL A 240 14.54 -4.27 -19.21
CA VAL A 240 13.94 -3.31 -20.13
C VAL A 240 14.35 -1.90 -19.72
N MET A 241 15.13 -1.23 -20.57
CA MET A 241 15.57 0.15 -20.30
C MET A 241 14.38 1.11 -20.12
N ASP A 242 14.48 2.07 -19.21
CA ASP A 242 13.36 2.94 -18.77
C ASP A 242 12.61 3.64 -19.90
N HIS A 243 13.35 4.09 -20.93
CA HIS A 243 12.75 4.78 -22.08
C HIS A 243 11.87 3.86 -22.95
N GLN A 244 12.01 2.54 -22.81
CA GLN A 244 11.20 1.50 -23.46
C GLN A 244 10.30 0.76 -22.47
N ASP A 245 10.49 0.96 -21.17
CA ASP A 245 9.73 0.27 -20.15
C ASP A 245 8.47 1.04 -19.77
N ALA A 246 7.31 0.39 -19.92
CA ALA A 246 6.04 0.95 -19.51
C ALA A 246 5.89 1.03 -17.98
N PHE A 247 6.68 0.28 -17.21
CA PHE A 247 6.55 0.15 -15.77
C PHE A 247 7.90 0.30 -15.05
N GLN A 248 8.59 1.42 -15.31
CA GLN A 248 9.98 1.73 -14.96
C GLN A 248 10.43 1.46 -13.52
N ILE A 249 9.50 1.19 -12.60
CA ILE A 249 9.77 0.96 -11.19
C ILE A 249 9.03 -0.24 -10.60
N ASP A 250 8.52 -1.13 -11.45
CA ASP A 250 7.82 -2.32 -11.02
C ASP A 250 8.84 -3.36 -10.57
N PHE A 251 9.27 -3.27 -9.30
CA PHE A 251 10.32 -4.01 -8.56
C PHE A 251 10.28 -5.56 -8.66
N ASN A 252 10.06 -6.12 -9.84
CA ASN A 252 9.97 -7.52 -10.15
C ASN A 252 10.25 -7.69 -11.64
N THR A 253 10.97 -8.74 -12.00
CA THR A 253 11.32 -9.06 -13.40
C THR A 253 10.13 -9.42 -14.29
N ASN A 254 8.90 -9.10 -13.89
CA ASN A 254 7.67 -9.49 -14.56
C ASN A 254 6.92 -8.30 -15.19
N ASN A 255 7.48 -7.08 -15.19
CA ASN A 255 7.05 -5.95 -16.03
C ASN A 255 5.50 -5.80 -16.10
N GLY A 256 4.87 -5.59 -14.95
CA GLY A 256 3.42 -5.39 -14.82
C GLY A 256 2.57 -6.67 -14.74
N LEU A 257 3.14 -7.88 -14.85
CA LEU A 257 2.39 -9.15 -14.89
C LEU A 257 2.00 -9.70 -13.51
N ASN A 258 2.45 -9.10 -12.42
CA ASN A 258 2.10 -9.57 -11.07
C ASN A 258 0.67 -9.17 -10.64
N ASN A 259 0.09 -8.19 -11.31
CA ASN A 259 -1.20 -7.62 -10.96
C ASN A 259 -2.34 -8.36 -11.68
N ASN A 260 -2.96 -9.33 -11.00
CA ASN A 260 -4.12 -10.05 -11.53
C ASN A 260 -5.43 -9.42 -11.01
N PRO A 261 -6.45 -9.18 -11.86
CA PRO A 261 -7.76 -8.75 -11.40
C PRO A 261 -8.37 -9.71 -10.35
N PRO A 262 -9.13 -9.19 -9.36
CA PRO A 262 -9.48 -7.80 -9.16
C PRO A 262 -8.36 -6.97 -8.53
N ILE A 263 -8.17 -5.76 -9.03
CA ILE A 263 -7.25 -4.75 -8.51
C ILE A 263 -8.08 -3.55 -8.10
N VAL A 264 -7.80 -3.00 -6.92
CA VAL A 264 -8.33 -1.72 -6.44
C VAL A 264 -7.19 -0.96 -5.81
N TYR A 265 -6.89 0.21 -6.35
CA TYR A 265 -5.95 1.17 -5.79
C TYR A 265 -6.76 2.39 -5.34
N ASP A 266 -6.87 2.55 -4.03
CA ASP A 266 -7.60 3.65 -3.39
C ASP A 266 -6.79 4.96 -3.32
N LEU A 267 -5.59 4.97 -3.91
CA LEU A 267 -4.73 6.15 -4.10
C LEU A 267 -4.46 6.95 -2.80
N PHE A 268 -4.43 6.26 -1.65
CA PHE A 268 -4.15 6.82 -0.32
C PHE A 268 -2.66 7.08 -0.03
N ALA A 269 -1.76 6.71 -0.94
CA ALA A 269 -0.30 6.70 -0.70
C ALA A 269 0.12 5.73 0.42
N ASP A 270 -0.65 4.65 0.64
CA ASP A 270 -0.48 3.70 1.75
C ASP A 270 -0.17 2.26 1.29
N THR A 271 -0.14 1.99 -0.03
CA THR A 271 0.08 0.64 -0.55
C THR A 271 1.49 0.13 -0.25
N GLY A 272 2.44 1.06 -0.02
CA GLY A 272 3.85 0.76 0.20
C GLY A 272 4.60 0.35 -1.06
N PHE A 273 4.00 0.46 -2.25
CA PHE A 273 4.64 0.19 -3.54
C PHE A 273 4.14 1.12 -4.66
N GLY A 274 4.92 1.24 -5.73
CA GLY A 274 4.68 2.22 -6.81
C GLY A 274 4.93 3.67 -6.36
N TRP A 275 4.79 4.61 -7.29
CA TRP A 275 5.03 6.04 -7.10
C TRP A 275 4.30 6.55 -5.86
N PHE A 276 5.08 7.01 -4.88
CA PHE A 276 4.59 7.53 -3.60
C PHE A 276 3.58 6.61 -2.89
N GLY A 277 3.64 5.28 -3.10
CA GLY A 277 2.69 4.34 -2.47
C GLY A 277 1.28 4.36 -3.08
N LEU A 278 1.14 4.81 -4.34
CA LEU A 278 -0.13 4.88 -5.05
C LEU A 278 -0.44 3.62 -5.88
N GLY A 279 0.54 2.73 -6.05
CA GLY A 279 0.43 1.54 -6.89
C GLY A 279 0.68 1.78 -8.39
N PHE A 280 0.91 3.03 -8.82
CA PHE A 280 1.42 3.31 -10.16
C PHE A 280 2.88 2.91 -10.27
N THR A 281 3.25 2.17 -11.29
CA THR A 281 4.62 1.70 -11.50
C THR A 281 5.27 2.30 -12.74
N GLY A 282 4.57 3.15 -13.48
CA GLY A 282 5.19 3.85 -14.59
C GLY A 282 4.46 5.08 -15.08
N ILE A 283 5.08 5.75 -16.05
CA ILE A 283 4.51 6.83 -16.86
C ILE A 283 4.61 6.44 -18.34
N MET A 284 3.65 6.86 -19.17
CA MET A 284 3.65 6.53 -20.60
C MET A 284 4.98 6.88 -21.30
N THR A 285 5.64 5.90 -21.90
CA THR A 285 6.92 6.10 -22.59
C THR A 285 6.75 6.67 -23.98
N ASN A 286 7.60 7.62 -24.36
CA ASN A 286 7.70 8.08 -25.75
C ASN A 286 8.82 7.38 -26.55
N GLY A 287 9.57 6.46 -25.96
CA GLY A 287 10.62 5.70 -26.64
C GLY A 287 11.92 6.48 -26.89
N ASP A 288 12.04 7.72 -26.41
CA ASP A 288 13.25 8.54 -26.62
C ASP A 288 14.27 8.30 -25.50
N PRO A 289 15.46 7.76 -25.81
CA PRO A 289 16.49 7.48 -24.80
C PRO A 289 17.10 8.73 -24.15
N ASN A 290 16.77 9.94 -24.62
CA ASN A 290 17.25 11.19 -24.01
C ASN A 290 16.27 11.78 -22.99
N ASN A 291 15.06 11.22 -22.87
CA ASN A 291 14.09 11.67 -21.88
C ASN A 291 14.11 10.74 -20.68
N HIS A 292 14.10 11.32 -19.49
CA HIS A 292 13.97 10.57 -18.25
C HIS A 292 12.53 10.65 -17.74
N TYR A 293 11.91 9.53 -17.39
CA TYR A 293 10.52 9.53 -16.93
C TYR A 293 10.34 10.36 -15.64
N GLN A 294 11.40 10.44 -14.80
CA GLN A 294 11.41 11.25 -13.58
C GLN A 294 11.22 12.75 -13.86
N ASP A 295 11.54 13.24 -15.06
CA ASP A 295 11.30 14.64 -15.41
C ASP A 295 9.78 14.94 -15.54
N TRP A 296 8.93 13.92 -15.57
CA TRP A 296 7.46 14.03 -15.62
C TRP A 296 6.78 13.72 -14.29
N VAL A 297 7.51 13.10 -13.35
CA VAL A 297 7.08 12.87 -11.98
C VAL A 297 7.48 14.10 -11.16
N GLU A 298 6.51 14.80 -10.58
CA GLU A 298 6.84 15.94 -9.70
C GLU A 298 7.11 15.45 -8.29
N GLU A 299 8.25 15.84 -7.71
CA GLU A 299 8.48 15.70 -6.27
C GLU A 299 7.83 16.85 -5.49
N PRO A 300 7.19 16.60 -4.34
CA PRO A 300 6.61 17.66 -3.53
C PRO A 300 7.66 18.69 -3.06
N GLY A 301 7.56 19.92 -3.56
CA GLY A 301 8.44 21.05 -3.23
C GLY A 301 9.28 21.58 -4.38
N ASP A 302 9.26 20.92 -5.55
CA ASP A 302 10.07 21.29 -6.72
C ASP A 302 9.39 22.32 -7.63
N SER A 303 8.05 22.43 -7.59
CA SER A 303 7.27 23.37 -8.38
C SER A 303 6.45 24.33 -7.49
N PRO A 304 6.12 25.54 -7.97
CA PRO A 304 5.14 26.39 -7.29
C PRO A 304 3.74 25.77 -7.20
N ILE A 305 3.44 24.75 -8.03
CA ILE A 305 2.23 23.94 -8.00
C ILE A 305 2.68 22.48 -8.18
N ASP A 306 2.55 21.68 -7.12
CA ASP A 306 2.90 20.26 -7.13
C ASP A 306 1.66 19.37 -7.18
N ASP A 307 1.80 18.22 -7.85
CA ASP A 307 0.92 17.06 -7.67
C ASP A 307 0.74 16.70 -6.18
N ILE A 308 -0.49 16.33 -5.80
CA ILE A 308 -0.83 15.92 -4.43
C ILE A 308 -1.05 14.41 -4.41
N TYR A 309 -0.03 13.68 -3.96
CA TYR A 309 -0.03 12.22 -3.87
C TYR A 309 -0.58 11.75 -2.53
N GLY A 310 -1.90 11.61 -2.45
CA GLY A 310 -2.57 11.04 -1.28
C GLY A 310 -2.58 11.95 -0.04
N GLY A 311 -3.37 11.54 0.95
CA GLY A 311 -3.61 12.28 2.19
C GLY A 311 -4.83 11.73 2.93
N ALA A 312 -5.21 12.33 4.06
CA ALA A 312 -6.32 11.84 4.90
C ALA A 312 -7.70 11.74 4.18
N ALA A 313 -7.82 12.32 2.98
CA ALA A 313 -9.03 12.29 2.16
C ALA A 313 -9.05 11.20 1.08
N GLY A 314 -7.93 10.51 0.80
CA GLY A 314 -7.88 9.45 -0.22
C GLY A 314 -8.06 9.91 -1.65
N ILE A 315 -7.44 11.03 -2.01
CA ILE A 315 -7.56 11.61 -3.34
C ILE A 315 -6.17 11.94 -3.83
N ILE A 316 -5.87 11.54 -5.07
CA ILE A 316 -4.75 12.12 -5.82
C ILE A 316 -5.24 13.32 -6.62
N THR A 317 -4.50 14.42 -6.54
CA THR A 317 -4.68 15.58 -7.41
C THR A 317 -3.48 15.67 -8.33
N ILE A 318 -3.71 15.49 -9.63
CA ILE A 318 -2.68 15.65 -10.65
C ILE A 318 -2.90 16.99 -11.35
N TYR A 319 -1.93 17.89 -11.25
CA TYR A 319 -1.86 19.11 -12.01
C TYR A 319 -1.38 18.78 -13.43
N GLN A 320 -2.30 18.94 -14.38
CA GLN A 320 -2.02 18.67 -15.77
C GLN A 320 -1.09 19.74 -16.32
N THR A 321 0.00 19.31 -16.95
CA THR A 321 0.95 20.14 -17.70
C THR A 321 0.71 19.99 -19.21
N ASP A 322 1.62 20.52 -20.04
CA ASP A 322 1.52 20.34 -21.49
C ASP A 322 1.88 18.90 -21.91
N GLY A 323 1.94 18.67 -23.21
CA GLY A 323 2.22 17.35 -23.76
C GLY A 323 0.95 16.55 -24.00
N ASP A 324 0.89 15.82 -25.11
CA ASP A 324 -0.22 14.94 -25.45
C ASP A 324 0.35 13.71 -26.16
N ALA A 325 -0.09 12.52 -25.77
CA ALA A 325 0.32 11.27 -26.42
C ALA A 325 0.15 11.30 -27.95
N ARG A 326 -0.80 12.09 -28.47
CA ARG A 326 -0.97 12.35 -29.93
C ARG A 326 0.30 12.89 -30.63
N ASN A 327 1.22 13.47 -29.87
CA ASN A 327 2.44 14.08 -30.37
C ASN A 327 3.70 13.39 -29.80
N ASN A 328 3.56 12.25 -29.12
CA ASN A 328 4.66 11.53 -28.46
C ASN A 328 5.46 12.39 -27.46
N ASN A 329 4.77 13.30 -26.76
CA ASN A 329 5.35 14.14 -25.72
C ASN A 329 4.46 14.26 -24.46
N GLN A 330 3.64 13.24 -24.18
CA GLN A 330 2.80 13.19 -22.98
C GLN A 330 3.66 13.25 -21.71
N GLU A 331 3.32 14.17 -20.81
CA GLU A 331 4.01 14.33 -19.52
C GLU A 331 3.20 13.64 -18.41
N LYS A 332 1.91 13.99 -18.24
CA LYS A 332 1.07 13.48 -17.15
C LYS A 332 0.22 12.27 -17.56
N ALA A 333 0.82 11.08 -17.53
CA ALA A 333 0.11 9.82 -17.77
C ALA A 333 0.63 8.64 -16.94
N TYR A 334 0.21 8.58 -15.67
CA TYR A 334 0.57 7.51 -14.73
C TYR A 334 -0.14 6.20 -15.04
N GLN A 335 0.59 5.08 -14.94
CA GLN A 335 0.09 3.75 -15.27
C GLN A 335 0.62 2.63 -14.36
N PHE A 336 -0.07 1.51 -14.40
CA PHE A 336 0.35 0.25 -13.81
C PHE A 336 -0.04 -0.90 -14.74
N GLY A 337 0.70 -2.00 -14.65
CA GLY A 337 0.44 -3.17 -15.47
C GLY A 337 -0.67 -4.03 -14.90
N VAL A 338 -1.43 -4.69 -15.78
CA VAL A 338 -2.47 -5.65 -15.42
C VAL A 338 -2.29 -6.92 -16.23
N ASN A 339 -2.20 -8.05 -15.55
CA ASN A 339 -2.16 -9.36 -16.17
C ASN A 339 -3.58 -9.80 -16.57
N VAL A 340 -3.89 -9.63 -17.86
CA VAL A 340 -5.11 -10.14 -18.49
C VAL A 340 -4.76 -11.02 -19.68
N SER A 341 -5.72 -11.84 -20.08
CA SER A 341 -5.61 -12.70 -21.26
C SER A 341 -6.97 -12.93 -21.88
N GLN A 342 -6.98 -13.62 -23.03
CA GLN A 342 -8.20 -14.12 -23.66
C GLN A 342 -9.08 -14.97 -22.72
N ASN A 343 -8.52 -15.49 -21.62
CA ASN A 343 -9.21 -16.34 -20.64
C ASN A 343 -9.67 -15.59 -19.38
N SER A 344 -9.36 -14.29 -19.22
CA SER A 344 -9.68 -13.52 -18.01
C SER A 344 -11.18 -13.23 -17.82
N GLY A 345 -12.02 -13.64 -18.78
CA GLY A 345 -13.41 -13.19 -18.87
C GLY A 345 -13.52 -11.70 -19.22
N LYS A 346 -14.73 -11.21 -19.51
CA LYS A 346 -14.93 -9.77 -19.69
C LYS A 346 -14.50 -9.03 -18.44
N PHE A 347 -13.73 -7.96 -18.54
CA PHE A 347 -13.30 -7.20 -17.38
C PHE A 347 -13.62 -5.73 -17.56
N ARG A 348 -13.56 -4.99 -16.45
CA ARG A 348 -13.85 -3.56 -16.41
C ARG A 348 -12.70 -2.83 -15.76
N VAL A 349 -12.18 -1.84 -16.47
CA VAL A 349 -11.34 -0.78 -15.91
C VAL A 349 -12.25 0.36 -15.48
N ARG A 350 -12.06 0.90 -14.27
CA ARG A 350 -12.83 2.02 -13.70
C ARG A 350 -11.89 2.96 -12.98
N ALA A 351 -11.98 4.26 -13.23
CA ALA A 351 -11.46 5.27 -12.33
C ALA A 351 -12.58 6.20 -11.88
N LYS A 352 -12.54 6.60 -10.60
CA LYS A 352 -13.50 7.52 -10.01
C LYS A 352 -12.88 8.91 -9.89
N MET A 353 -13.46 9.85 -10.60
CA MET A 353 -13.10 11.27 -10.56
C MET A 353 -14.02 11.99 -9.58
N VAL A 354 -13.46 12.91 -8.81
CA VAL A 354 -14.19 13.62 -7.74
C VAL A 354 -14.06 15.13 -7.85
N GLN A 355 -14.98 15.84 -7.21
CA GLN A 355 -14.92 17.30 -7.15
C GLN A 355 -13.66 17.79 -6.38
N PRO A 356 -13.15 18.99 -6.69
CA PRO A 356 -13.64 19.92 -7.72
C PRO A 356 -13.30 19.43 -9.15
N PHE A 357 -14.25 19.56 -10.07
CA PHE A 357 -14.03 19.22 -11.48
C PHE A 357 -13.48 20.41 -12.26
N HIS A 358 -12.41 20.19 -13.02
CA HIS A 358 -12.00 21.11 -14.07
C HIS A 358 -12.96 21.06 -15.25
N ARG A 359 -13.22 22.22 -15.88
CA ARG A 359 -14.01 22.30 -17.11
C ARG A 359 -13.05 22.54 -18.27
N PRO A 360 -12.74 21.50 -19.08
CA PRO A 360 -11.78 21.67 -20.16
C PRO A 360 -12.24 22.70 -21.19
N THR A 361 -11.29 23.47 -21.71
CA THR A 361 -11.48 24.44 -22.79
C THR A 361 -10.43 24.21 -23.87
N GLY A 362 -10.76 24.49 -25.13
CA GLY A 362 -9.84 24.29 -26.24
C GLY A 362 -9.41 22.82 -26.36
N GLN A 363 -8.11 22.56 -26.23
CA GLN A 363 -7.52 21.22 -26.35
C GLN A 363 -7.24 20.55 -25.00
N GLN A 364 -7.61 21.19 -23.88
CA GLN A 364 -7.48 20.59 -22.56
C GLN A 364 -8.25 19.27 -22.49
N SER A 365 -7.66 18.28 -21.85
CA SER A 365 -8.36 17.02 -21.59
C SER A 365 -7.79 16.28 -20.38
N TYR A 366 -8.63 15.47 -19.73
CA TYR A 366 -8.19 14.57 -18.65
C TYR A 366 -9.15 13.39 -18.50
N GLY A 367 -8.66 12.23 -18.08
CA GLY A 367 -9.46 11.01 -17.97
C GLY A 367 -8.60 9.77 -17.73
N ILE A 368 -8.93 8.67 -18.41
CA ILE A 368 -8.27 7.36 -18.27
C ILE A 368 -7.82 6.81 -19.62
N PHE A 369 -6.88 5.86 -19.59
CA PHE A 369 -6.47 5.11 -20.77
C PHE A 369 -6.17 3.64 -20.46
N ILE A 370 -6.13 2.85 -21.54
CA ILE A 370 -5.56 1.51 -21.59
C ILE A 370 -4.66 1.38 -22.83
N GLY A 371 -3.63 0.55 -22.78
CA GLY A 371 -2.72 0.37 -23.92
C GLY A 371 -1.55 -0.56 -23.63
N THR A 372 -0.48 -0.43 -24.41
CA THR A 372 0.81 -1.08 -24.14
C THR A 372 1.66 -0.32 -23.13
N GLY A 373 1.31 0.93 -22.86
CA GLY A 373 2.05 1.83 -21.98
C GLY A 373 2.98 2.79 -22.72
N ASP A 374 3.08 2.67 -24.05
CA ASP A 374 3.72 3.65 -24.91
C ASP A 374 2.71 4.68 -25.48
N GLN A 375 3.24 5.76 -26.04
CA GLN A 375 2.44 6.85 -26.61
C GLN A 375 1.92 6.57 -28.03
N ASP A 376 2.28 5.46 -28.67
CA ASP A 376 1.86 5.09 -30.04
C ASP A 376 0.74 4.02 -30.08
N ASN A 377 0.38 3.42 -28.93
CA ASN A 377 -0.54 2.27 -28.84
C ASN A 377 -1.44 2.36 -27.60
N TYR A 378 -2.47 3.20 -27.66
CA TYR A 378 -3.38 3.44 -26.55
C TYR A 378 -4.84 3.67 -26.98
N ILE A 379 -5.76 3.54 -26.03
CA ILE A 379 -7.14 4.04 -26.11
C ILE A 379 -7.37 4.90 -24.87
N LYS A 380 -7.66 6.19 -25.05
CA LYS A 380 -8.01 7.12 -23.95
C LYS A 380 -9.45 7.59 -24.04
N LEU A 381 -10.11 7.63 -22.89
CA LEU A 381 -11.44 8.20 -22.68
C LEU A 381 -11.27 9.43 -21.78
N VAL A 382 -11.53 10.60 -22.33
CA VAL A 382 -11.20 11.88 -21.68
C VAL A 382 -12.39 12.85 -21.69
N MET A 383 -12.49 13.63 -20.62
CA MET A 383 -13.27 14.86 -20.58
C MET A 383 -12.58 15.90 -21.46
N VAL A 384 -13.36 16.53 -22.34
CA VAL A 384 -12.93 17.61 -23.24
C VAL A 384 -13.95 18.74 -23.22
N GLU A 385 -13.68 19.84 -23.93
CA GLU A 385 -14.67 20.90 -24.10
C GLU A 385 -15.95 20.33 -24.74
N GLY A 386 -17.06 20.40 -24.00
CA GLY A 386 -18.39 19.98 -24.47
C GLY A 386 -18.81 18.54 -24.15
N GLY A 387 -17.93 17.70 -23.57
CA GLY A 387 -18.34 16.34 -23.15
C GLY A 387 -17.19 15.35 -23.04
N LEU A 388 -17.45 14.10 -23.45
CA LEU A 388 -16.47 13.01 -23.46
C LEU A 388 -16.00 12.72 -24.89
N GLN A 389 -14.73 12.41 -25.05
CA GLN A 389 -14.15 11.97 -26.33
C GLN A 389 -13.31 10.72 -26.14
N VAL A 390 -13.32 9.86 -27.14
CA VAL A 390 -12.41 8.71 -27.21
C VAL A 390 -11.42 8.91 -28.33
N VAL A 391 -10.16 8.66 -28.02
CA VAL A 391 -9.03 8.76 -28.93
C VAL A 391 -8.25 7.47 -28.80
N SER A 392 -7.94 6.85 -29.92
CA SER A 392 -7.11 5.65 -29.95
C SER A 392 -5.98 5.84 -30.94
N GLU A 393 -4.81 5.34 -30.60
CA GLU A 393 -3.66 5.25 -31.47
C GLU A 393 -3.21 3.80 -31.56
N ASN A 394 -2.82 3.35 -32.75
CA ASN A 394 -2.29 2.01 -32.96
C ASN A 394 -1.18 2.08 -33.99
N GLN A 395 0.06 1.83 -33.56
CA GLN A 395 1.28 1.98 -34.35
C GLN A 395 1.43 3.39 -34.94
N GLY A 396 1.20 4.43 -34.13
CA GLY A 396 1.34 5.83 -34.55
C GLY A 396 0.16 6.36 -35.37
N VAL A 397 -0.91 5.57 -35.56
CA VAL A 397 -2.08 5.96 -36.37
C VAL A 397 -3.24 6.39 -35.49
N LEU A 398 -3.39 7.70 -35.35
CA LEU A 398 -4.44 8.32 -34.55
C LEU A 398 -5.84 8.15 -35.15
N THR A 399 -6.80 7.78 -34.31
CA THR A 399 -8.25 7.81 -34.58
C THR A 399 -8.96 8.51 -33.43
N ALA A 400 -9.81 9.50 -33.73
CA ALA A 400 -10.60 10.21 -32.72
C ALA A 400 -12.09 10.14 -33.06
N THR A 401 -12.92 9.96 -32.04
CA THR A 401 -14.38 10.03 -32.17
C THR A 401 -14.86 11.48 -32.15
N PRO A 402 -16.12 11.74 -32.55
CA PRO A 402 -16.80 12.96 -32.16
C PRO A 402 -16.84 13.13 -30.63
N VAL A 403 -17.05 14.35 -30.17
CA VAL A 403 -17.34 14.63 -28.76
C VAL A 403 -18.78 14.24 -28.47
N TYR A 404 -18.98 13.41 -27.45
CA TYR A 404 -20.28 12.98 -26.96
C TYR A 404 -20.70 13.90 -25.81
N PRO A 405 -21.78 14.68 -25.98
CA PRO A 405 -22.21 15.62 -24.95
C PRO A 405 -22.73 14.88 -23.73
N LEU A 406 -22.38 15.38 -22.55
CA LEU A 406 -22.96 14.93 -21.30
C LEU A 406 -24.32 15.60 -21.09
N TYR A 407 -25.37 14.79 -20.89
CA TYR A 407 -26.71 15.30 -20.61
C TYR A 407 -26.84 15.92 -19.21
N GLN A 408 -25.93 15.58 -18.31
CA GLN A 408 -25.82 16.09 -16.95
C GLN A 408 -24.36 16.40 -16.65
N SER A 409 -24.06 17.54 -16.04
CA SER A 409 -22.71 17.81 -15.52
C SER A 409 -22.53 17.08 -14.19
N PRO A 410 -21.37 16.46 -13.93
CA PRO A 410 -21.10 15.85 -12.64
C PRO A 410 -21.07 16.91 -11.54
N THR A 411 -21.62 16.57 -10.38
CA THR A 411 -21.69 17.46 -9.21
C THR A 411 -20.93 16.91 -8.01
N SER A 412 -20.80 15.60 -7.87
CA SER A 412 -20.03 14.95 -6.79
C SER A 412 -18.94 14.03 -7.31
N SER A 413 -19.28 13.13 -8.22
CA SER A 413 -18.36 12.12 -8.77
C SER A 413 -18.69 11.79 -10.23
N MET A 414 -17.67 11.48 -11.01
CA MET A 414 -17.82 10.87 -12.33
C MET A 414 -16.94 9.64 -12.40
N ASP A 415 -17.50 8.53 -12.87
CA ASP A 415 -16.72 7.34 -13.13
C ASP A 415 -16.54 7.17 -14.64
N LEU A 416 -15.32 6.88 -15.05
CA LEU A 416 -15.00 6.51 -16.43
C LEU A 416 -14.68 5.02 -16.49
N TYR A 417 -15.13 4.37 -17.57
CA TYR A 417 -15.02 2.93 -17.73
C TYR A 417 -14.49 2.52 -19.09
N PHE A 418 -13.68 1.46 -19.10
CA PHE A 418 -13.54 0.58 -20.26
C PHE A 418 -14.11 -0.79 -19.93
N LEU A 419 -15.14 -1.20 -20.66
CA LEU A 419 -15.68 -2.57 -20.62
C LEU A 419 -14.98 -3.37 -21.71
N VAL A 420 -14.12 -4.31 -21.31
CA VAL A 420 -13.24 -5.04 -22.23
C VAL A 420 -13.69 -6.48 -22.37
N ASP A 421 -13.90 -6.90 -23.61
CA ASP A 421 -14.10 -8.30 -23.98
C ASP A 421 -12.78 -8.84 -24.54
N PRO A 422 -11.98 -9.58 -23.74
CA PRO A 422 -10.68 -10.05 -24.21
C PRO A 422 -10.78 -11.16 -25.25
N LEU A 423 -11.92 -11.84 -25.38
CA LEU A 423 -12.09 -12.88 -26.41
C LEU A 423 -12.18 -12.24 -27.81
N THR A 424 -12.91 -11.14 -27.93
CA THR A 424 -13.10 -10.42 -29.19
C THR A 424 -12.09 -9.29 -29.42
N GLY A 425 -11.49 -8.78 -28.34
CA GLY A 425 -10.69 -7.56 -28.34
C GLY A 425 -11.54 -6.28 -28.48
N ILE A 426 -12.83 -6.33 -28.14
CA ILE A 426 -13.70 -5.16 -28.17
C ILE A 426 -13.59 -4.41 -26.85
N VAL A 427 -13.40 -3.09 -26.95
CA VAL A 427 -13.43 -2.15 -25.84
C VAL A 427 -14.65 -1.25 -26.02
N GLU A 428 -15.52 -1.21 -25.01
CA GLU A 428 -16.69 -0.34 -24.94
C GLU A 428 -16.46 0.74 -23.86
N PRO A 429 -16.25 2.00 -24.26
CA PRO A 429 -16.16 3.13 -23.34
C PRO A 429 -17.53 3.44 -22.72
N ALA A 430 -17.57 3.65 -21.41
CA ALA A 430 -18.78 3.99 -20.68
C ALA A 430 -18.50 4.97 -19.53
N TYR A 431 -19.56 5.55 -18.96
CA TYR A 431 -19.44 6.49 -17.84
C TYR A 431 -20.61 6.35 -16.87
N SER A 432 -20.42 6.86 -15.66
CA SER A 432 -21.49 7.08 -14.68
C SER A 432 -21.30 8.44 -14.02
N ILE A 433 -22.41 9.09 -13.65
CA ILE A 433 -22.42 10.43 -13.05
C ILE A 433 -23.20 10.35 -11.75
N ASP A 434 -22.64 10.93 -10.68
CA ASP A 434 -23.24 11.18 -9.37
C ASP A 434 -23.95 9.97 -8.72
N ASN A 435 -23.38 9.43 -7.63
CA ASN A 435 -23.91 8.31 -6.82
C ASN A 435 -23.77 6.90 -7.42
N ASP A 436 -22.67 6.60 -8.13
CA ASP A 436 -22.50 5.28 -8.78
C ASP A 436 -23.76 4.88 -9.58
N GLY A 437 -24.32 5.88 -10.30
CA GLY A 437 -25.50 5.72 -11.13
C GLY A 437 -25.32 4.64 -12.20
N PRO A 438 -26.38 4.33 -12.96
CA PRO A 438 -26.31 3.28 -13.98
C PRO A 438 -25.20 3.58 -14.99
N ILE A 439 -24.35 2.58 -15.24
CA ILE A 439 -23.31 2.65 -16.26
C ILE A 439 -23.98 2.91 -17.62
N SER A 440 -23.57 4.00 -18.26
CA SER A 440 -24.08 4.45 -19.55
C SER A 440 -23.00 4.27 -20.61
N SER A 441 -23.25 3.42 -21.60
CA SER A 441 -22.37 3.27 -22.76
C SER A 441 -22.25 4.59 -23.52
N LEU A 442 -21.07 4.88 -24.04
CA LEU A 442 -20.85 6.10 -24.81
C LEU A 442 -21.45 5.99 -26.21
N GLY A 443 -22.31 6.94 -26.59
CA GLY A 443 -22.95 6.99 -27.90
C GLY A 443 -24.20 6.12 -28.07
N PHE A 444 -24.94 6.33 -29.16
CA PHE A 444 -26.10 5.52 -29.54
C PHE A 444 -26.10 5.22 -31.05
N PRO A 445 -25.96 3.95 -31.49
CA PRO A 445 -25.69 2.75 -30.67
C PRO A 445 -24.37 2.86 -29.89
N ALA A 446 -24.18 2.00 -28.88
CA ALA A 446 -22.98 1.99 -28.04
C ALA A 446 -21.71 1.90 -28.90
N LEU A 447 -20.75 2.79 -28.61
CA LEU A 447 -19.46 2.82 -29.27
C LEU A 447 -18.65 1.57 -28.92
N GLN A 448 -18.19 0.87 -29.96
CA GLN A 448 -17.31 -0.30 -29.80
C GLN A 448 -16.01 -0.07 -30.56
N ILE A 449 -14.90 -0.19 -29.85
CA ILE A 449 -13.56 -0.05 -30.40
C ILE A 449 -12.97 -1.44 -30.55
N THR A 450 -12.71 -1.85 -31.79
CA THR A 450 -12.04 -3.12 -32.07
C THR A 450 -10.54 -2.90 -32.01
N THR A 451 -9.90 -3.46 -30.98
CA THR A 451 -8.44 -3.41 -30.83
C THR A 451 -7.74 -4.22 -31.91
N ARG A 452 -6.50 -3.82 -32.21
CA ARG A 452 -5.64 -4.45 -33.22
C ARG A 452 -4.21 -4.56 -32.68
N ASP A 453 -3.41 -5.33 -33.39
CA ASP A 453 -1.95 -5.42 -33.22
C ASP A 453 -1.52 -5.48 -31.74
N LEU A 454 -0.73 -4.52 -31.27
CA LEU A 454 -0.12 -4.54 -29.95
C LEU A 454 -1.14 -4.35 -28.81
N ILE A 455 -2.15 -3.49 -29.00
CA ILE A 455 -3.21 -3.31 -27.99
C ILE A 455 -4.01 -4.60 -27.83
N LYS A 456 -4.30 -5.29 -28.94
CA LYS A 456 -4.98 -6.58 -28.90
C LYS A 456 -4.12 -7.65 -28.24
N ASP A 457 -2.81 -7.66 -28.51
CA ASP A 457 -1.87 -8.58 -27.86
C ASP A 457 -1.84 -8.35 -26.34
N ALA A 458 -1.73 -7.10 -25.87
CA ALA A 458 -1.76 -6.75 -24.44
C ALA A 458 -3.04 -7.18 -23.72
N ILE A 459 -4.18 -7.26 -24.43
CA ILE A 459 -5.46 -7.74 -23.86
C ILE A 459 -5.55 -9.27 -23.85
N GLN A 460 -4.89 -9.96 -24.78
CA GLN A 460 -5.11 -11.39 -25.04
C GLN A 460 -3.98 -12.30 -24.55
N ASN A 461 -2.76 -11.79 -24.47
CA ASN A 461 -1.54 -12.55 -24.23
C ASN A 461 -1.11 -12.45 -22.76
N PRO A 462 -1.12 -13.56 -21.99
CA PRO A 462 -0.73 -13.54 -20.57
C PRO A 462 0.77 -13.26 -20.33
N ALA A 463 1.56 -13.13 -21.39
CA ALA A 463 2.97 -12.74 -21.32
C ALA A 463 3.19 -11.22 -21.56
N ARG A 464 2.11 -10.44 -21.71
CA ARG A 464 2.14 -8.99 -21.86
C ARG A 464 1.15 -8.37 -20.89
N ALA A 465 1.61 -7.42 -20.09
CA ALA A 465 0.70 -6.66 -19.23
C ALA A 465 -0.07 -5.63 -20.08
N LEU A 466 -1.33 -5.43 -19.73
CA LEU A 466 -2.11 -4.29 -20.20
C LEU A 466 -1.79 -3.09 -19.32
N ALA A 467 -1.27 -2.00 -19.89
CA ALA A 467 -1.10 -0.76 -19.15
C ALA A 467 -2.47 -0.12 -18.93
N VAL A 468 -2.74 0.28 -17.69
CA VAL A 468 -3.97 0.95 -17.26
C VAL A 468 -3.58 2.18 -16.46
N GLY A 469 -4.22 3.33 -16.75
CA GLY A 469 -3.78 4.58 -16.15
C GLY A 469 -4.73 5.75 -16.27
N VAL A 470 -4.28 6.86 -15.69
CA VAL A 470 -4.89 8.19 -15.80
C VAL A 470 -4.05 9.06 -16.73
N ILE A 471 -4.68 9.98 -17.46
CA ILE A 471 -4.00 10.81 -18.46
C ILE A 471 -4.66 12.18 -18.54
N GLY A 472 -3.88 13.23 -18.79
CA GLY A 472 -4.41 14.53 -19.16
C GLY A 472 -3.38 15.46 -19.76
N THR A 473 -3.85 16.63 -20.18
CA THR A 473 -3.04 17.64 -20.88
C THR A 473 -3.72 19.01 -20.81
N THR A 474 -2.92 20.07 -20.73
CA THR A 474 -3.36 21.45 -20.93
C THR A 474 -3.62 21.77 -22.40
N GLY A 475 -3.16 20.94 -23.33
CA GLY A 475 -3.30 21.13 -24.77
C GLY A 475 -2.61 22.42 -25.27
N GLY A 476 -1.41 22.70 -24.76
CA GLY A 476 -0.64 23.91 -25.04
C GLY A 476 -1.11 25.17 -24.29
N SER A 477 -2.01 25.05 -23.33
CA SER A 477 -2.42 26.16 -22.46
C SER A 477 -1.38 26.41 -21.39
N ALA A 478 -0.97 27.67 -21.19
CA ALA A 478 0.01 28.06 -20.16
C ALA A 478 -0.52 27.98 -18.72
N GLN A 479 -1.72 27.45 -18.50
CA GLN A 479 -2.35 27.33 -17.19
C GLN A 479 -2.62 25.87 -16.90
N ASP A 480 -1.94 25.37 -15.88
CA ASP A 480 -2.15 24.03 -15.32
C ASP A 480 -3.50 23.96 -14.62
N PHE A 481 -4.06 22.75 -14.54
CA PHE A 481 -5.31 22.51 -13.85
C PHE A 481 -5.30 21.18 -13.11
N ALA A 482 -6.05 21.13 -12.01
CA ALA A 482 -6.17 19.94 -11.19
C ALA A 482 -7.16 18.93 -11.78
N ALA A 483 -6.72 17.68 -11.89
CA ALA A 483 -7.55 16.49 -12.09
C ALA A 483 -7.54 15.65 -10.82
N ASN A 484 -8.71 15.36 -10.26
CA ASN A 484 -8.85 14.67 -8.97
C ASN A 484 -9.39 13.26 -9.16
N TYR A 485 -8.68 12.26 -8.64
CA TYR A 485 -9.06 10.86 -8.68
C TYR A 485 -9.09 10.28 -7.27
N ASP A 486 -10.16 9.54 -6.96
CA ASP A 486 -10.38 8.85 -5.69
C ASP A 486 -9.74 7.48 -5.73
N PHE A 487 -10.15 6.62 -6.67
CA PHE A 487 -9.54 5.32 -6.87
C PHE A 487 -9.50 4.90 -8.34
N MET A 488 -8.71 3.86 -8.59
CA MET A 488 -8.75 3.09 -9.83
C MET A 488 -8.90 1.59 -9.55
N SER A 489 -9.64 0.90 -10.40
CA SER A 489 -9.89 -0.52 -10.24
C SER A 489 -9.98 -1.25 -11.56
N VAL A 490 -9.53 -2.50 -11.56
CA VAL A 490 -9.70 -3.43 -12.67
C VAL A 490 -10.34 -4.69 -12.13
N THR A 491 -11.60 -4.92 -12.47
CA THR A 491 -12.39 -6.05 -11.96
C THR A 491 -12.73 -7.00 -13.10
N SER A 492 -12.34 -8.27 -12.98
CA SER A 492 -12.77 -9.32 -13.91
C SER A 492 -14.23 -9.69 -13.69
N GLY A 493 -14.89 -10.07 -14.79
CA GLY A 493 -16.17 -10.77 -14.85
C GLY A 493 -16.10 -12.19 -14.32
N GLN A 494 -14.89 -12.73 -14.15
CA GLN A 494 -14.68 -14.04 -13.58
C GLN A 494 -14.74 -13.98 -12.04
N PRO A 495 -15.38 -14.97 -11.39
CA PRO A 495 -15.31 -15.14 -9.94
C PRO A 495 -13.85 -15.23 -9.47
N PHE A 496 -13.56 -14.71 -8.28
CA PHE A 496 -12.21 -14.72 -7.70
C PHE A 496 -12.23 -15.15 -6.23
N VAL A 497 -11.07 -15.49 -5.67
CA VAL A 497 -10.92 -15.86 -4.26
C VAL A 497 -10.72 -14.59 -3.44
N THR A 498 -11.65 -14.30 -2.53
CA THR A 498 -11.52 -13.18 -1.57
C THR A 498 -10.75 -13.60 -0.33
N ARG A 499 -10.84 -14.87 0.05
CA ARG A 499 -10.17 -15.43 1.23
C ARG A 499 -9.94 -16.93 1.07
N ASN A 500 -8.72 -17.36 1.35
CA ASN A 500 -8.38 -18.79 1.38
C ASN A 500 -9.22 -19.53 2.42
N ILE A 501 -9.80 -20.67 2.03
CA ILE A 501 -10.37 -21.64 2.96
C ILE A 501 -9.20 -22.33 3.68
N LEU A 502 -9.19 -22.25 5.00
CA LEU A 502 -8.13 -22.85 5.81
C LEU A 502 -8.29 -24.37 5.89
N ASP A 503 -7.16 -25.05 6.04
CA ASP A 503 -7.14 -26.48 6.34
C ASP A 503 -7.86 -26.77 7.66
N VAL A 504 -8.57 -27.89 7.70
CA VAL A 504 -9.43 -28.26 8.82
C VAL A 504 -8.89 -29.53 9.47
N ASN A 505 -8.61 -29.44 10.76
CA ASN A 505 -8.22 -30.58 11.58
C ASN A 505 -9.26 -30.82 12.68
N LEU A 506 -9.93 -31.97 12.65
CA LEU A 506 -11.05 -32.28 13.54
C LEU A 506 -10.91 -33.67 14.14
N ALA A 507 -11.38 -33.81 15.39
CA ALA A 507 -11.43 -35.11 16.06
C ALA A 507 -12.61 -35.96 15.54
N ILE A 508 -12.47 -37.28 15.60
CA ILE A 508 -13.57 -38.23 15.35
C ILE A 508 -14.76 -37.88 16.26
N GLY A 509 -15.96 -37.85 15.67
CA GLY A 509 -17.20 -37.49 16.37
C GLY A 509 -17.47 -35.99 16.49
N SER A 510 -16.65 -35.12 15.88
CA SER A 510 -16.95 -33.69 15.80
C SER A 510 -18.30 -33.43 15.10
N PRO A 511 -19.01 -32.34 15.47
CA PRO A 511 -20.17 -31.90 14.72
C PRO A 511 -19.78 -31.51 13.29
N SER A 512 -20.79 -31.36 12.42
CA SER A 512 -20.60 -30.91 11.04
C SER A 512 -19.85 -29.60 10.97
N TYR A 513 -18.86 -29.52 10.09
CA TYR A 513 -18.12 -28.29 9.83
C TYR A 513 -18.83 -27.51 8.72
N ILE A 514 -19.10 -26.22 8.96
CA ILE A 514 -19.91 -25.39 8.08
C ILE A 514 -19.07 -24.21 7.59
N ILE A 515 -19.02 -24.03 6.28
CA ILE A 515 -18.34 -22.92 5.61
C ILE A 515 -19.36 -22.16 4.78
N ASN A 516 -19.44 -20.83 4.99
CA ASN A 516 -20.19 -19.96 4.08
C ASN A 516 -19.26 -19.48 2.96
N LEU A 517 -19.46 -20.02 1.75
CA LEU A 517 -18.58 -19.78 0.60
C LEU A 517 -18.61 -18.33 0.10
N ASN A 518 -19.66 -17.56 0.43
CA ASN A 518 -19.72 -16.12 0.14
C ASN A 518 -18.63 -15.31 0.86
N ASN A 519 -18.03 -15.86 1.92
CA ASN A 519 -16.91 -15.21 2.62
C ASN A 519 -15.55 -15.53 1.99
N HIS A 520 -15.51 -16.39 0.98
CA HIS A 520 -14.30 -16.94 0.38
C HIS A 520 -14.19 -16.69 -1.13
N PHE A 521 -15.31 -16.40 -1.78
CA PHE A 521 -15.37 -16.07 -3.20
C PHE A 521 -16.06 -14.71 -3.41
N GLY A 522 -15.62 -14.00 -4.44
CA GLY A 522 -16.19 -12.74 -4.91
C GLY A 522 -16.55 -12.81 -6.39
N ASP A 523 -17.40 -11.89 -6.83
CA ASP A 523 -17.79 -11.69 -8.22
C ASP A 523 -18.08 -10.20 -8.44
N ASN A 524 -17.71 -9.67 -9.60
CA ASN A 524 -17.91 -8.26 -9.92
C ASN A 524 -19.38 -7.88 -10.19
N GLU A 525 -20.22 -8.84 -10.61
CA GLU A 525 -21.68 -8.67 -10.72
C GLU A 525 -22.40 -8.99 -9.40
N GLY A 526 -21.61 -9.20 -8.34
CA GLY A 526 -22.06 -9.45 -6.97
C GLY A 526 -22.14 -10.94 -6.64
N ILE A 527 -21.86 -11.28 -5.37
CA ILE A 527 -21.85 -12.66 -4.87
C ILE A 527 -23.18 -13.42 -5.05
N ALA A 528 -24.29 -12.71 -5.25
CA ALA A 528 -25.58 -13.32 -5.56
C ALA A 528 -25.61 -14.02 -6.93
N ASN A 529 -24.66 -13.69 -7.81
CA ASN A 529 -24.48 -14.30 -9.12
C ASN A 529 -23.83 -15.69 -9.06
N LEU A 530 -23.17 -16.02 -7.94
CA LEU A 530 -22.35 -17.22 -7.81
C LEU A 530 -23.16 -18.48 -7.53
N ARG A 531 -22.77 -19.57 -8.19
CA ARG A 531 -23.23 -20.92 -7.93
C ARG A 531 -22.03 -21.78 -7.51
N TYR A 532 -22.19 -22.49 -6.40
CA TYR A 532 -21.10 -23.29 -5.84
C TYR A 532 -21.27 -24.78 -6.12
N SER A 533 -20.14 -25.47 -6.34
CA SER A 533 -20.10 -26.91 -6.54
C SER A 533 -18.83 -27.53 -5.94
N ILE A 534 -18.90 -28.80 -5.57
CA ILE A 534 -17.72 -29.60 -5.18
C ILE A 534 -17.23 -30.30 -6.45
N THR A 535 -16.02 -30.01 -6.89
CA THR A 535 -15.43 -30.61 -8.09
C THR A 535 -14.54 -31.80 -7.79
N SER A 536 -14.03 -31.91 -6.56
CA SER A 536 -13.31 -33.09 -6.07
C SER A 536 -13.47 -33.24 -4.56
N ASN A 537 -13.50 -34.48 -4.08
CA ASN A 537 -13.37 -34.83 -2.67
C ASN A 537 -12.60 -36.15 -2.57
N THR A 538 -11.39 -36.11 -2.03
CA THR A 538 -10.55 -37.31 -1.82
C THR A 538 -10.58 -37.82 -0.38
N CYS A 539 -11.26 -37.10 0.53
CA CYS A 539 -11.51 -37.55 1.90
C CYS A 539 -12.77 -38.43 1.92
N SER A 540 -12.57 -39.74 1.92
CA SER A 540 -13.61 -40.76 1.81
C SER A 540 -14.63 -40.70 2.96
N TYR A 541 -14.20 -40.26 4.14
CA TYR A 541 -15.01 -40.19 5.35
C TYR A 541 -15.52 -38.78 5.68
N ALA A 542 -15.32 -37.81 4.78
CA ALA A 542 -15.92 -36.48 4.85
C ALA A 542 -17.02 -36.35 3.77
N ASN A 543 -18.28 -36.53 4.16
CA ASN A 543 -19.42 -36.34 3.27
C ASN A 543 -19.73 -34.84 3.14
N THR A 544 -19.64 -34.33 1.92
CA THR A 544 -19.81 -32.91 1.63
C THR A 544 -21.14 -32.64 0.92
N SER A 545 -21.77 -31.52 1.23
CA SER A 545 -22.94 -31.02 0.50
C SER A 545 -22.94 -29.50 0.45
N ILE A 546 -23.48 -28.94 -0.62
CA ILE A 546 -23.66 -27.48 -0.78
C ILE A 546 -25.13 -27.18 -0.95
N ILE A 547 -25.66 -26.26 -0.14
CA ILE A 547 -27.01 -25.70 -0.28
C ILE A 547 -26.90 -24.18 -0.29
N GLY A 548 -27.24 -23.56 -1.42
CA GLY A 548 -26.99 -22.13 -1.64
C GLY A 548 -25.49 -21.84 -1.58
N SER A 549 -25.07 -20.99 -0.64
CA SER A 549 -23.66 -20.67 -0.38
C SER A 549 -23.02 -21.51 0.74
N VAL A 550 -23.77 -22.39 1.38
CA VAL A 550 -23.31 -23.09 2.58
C VAL A 550 -22.77 -24.48 2.22
N LEU A 551 -21.47 -24.67 2.40
CA LEU A 551 -20.82 -25.99 2.39
C LEU A 551 -20.93 -26.62 3.77
N SER A 552 -21.54 -27.79 3.84
CA SER A 552 -21.59 -28.63 5.04
C SER A 552 -20.72 -29.85 4.85
N ILE A 553 -19.85 -30.12 5.82
CA ILE A 553 -18.97 -31.29 5.85
C ILE A 553 -19.36 -32.15 7.04
N ASN A 554 -19.81 -33.37 6.77
CA ASN A 554 -20.24 -34.35 7.77
C ASN A 554 -19.22 -35.48 7.85
N PHE A 555 -18.72 -35.74 9.05
CA PHE A 555 -17.66 -36.73 9.27
C PHE A 555 -18.25 -38.07 9.69
N ALA A 556 -17.68 -39.17 9.21
CA ALA A 556 -17.99 -40.50 9.74
C ALA A 556 -17.52 -40.62 11.20
N THR A 557 -18.26 -41.35 12.02
CA THR A 557 -18.13 -41.29 13.49
C THR A 557 -16.99 -42.12 14.09
N ASP A 558 -16.18 -42.81 13.28
CA ASP A 558 -15.21 -43.81 13.78
C ASP A 558 -13.98 -44.06 12.89
N GLN A 559 -13.70 -43.24 11.88
CA GLN A 559 -12.60 -43.49 10.94
C GLN A 559 -11.61 -42.32 10.87
N TYR A 560 -10.31 -42.65 10.87
CA TYR A 560 -9.25 -41.72 10.49
C TYR A 560 -9.27 -41.52 8.98
N ASP A 561 -9.14 -40.27 8.53
CA ASP A 561 -8.97 -39.96 7.12
C ASP A 561 -8.21 -38.67 6.91
N GLN A 562 -7.61 -38.55 5.74
CA GLN A 562 -7.05 -37.31 5.26
C GLN A 562 -7.24 -37.21 3.75
N GLY A 563 -7.71 -36.05 3.29
CA GLY A 563 -7.85 -35.79 1.87
C GLY A 563 -8.18 -34.33 1.61
N ASP A 564 -8.33 -34.01 0.33
CA ASP A 564 -8.57 -32.67 -0.15
C ASP A 564 -10.01 -32.53 -0.63
N ILE A 565 -10.60 -31.38 -0.33
CA ILE A 565 -11.88 -30.98 -0.91
C ILE A 565 -11.60 -29.80 -1.84
N LYS A 566 -12.07 -29.91 -3.08
CA LYS A 566 -12.02 -28.84 -4.07
C LYS A 566 -13.42 -28.30 -4.33
N VAL A 567 -13.57 -26.99 -4.15
CA VAL A 567 -14.83 -26.25 -4.32
C VAL A 567 -14.65 -25.25 -5.45
N ARG A 568 -15.70 -25.09 -6.26
CA ARG A 568 -15.76 -24.16 -7.38
C ARG A 568 -16.91 -23.17 -7.19
N ALA A 569 -16.65 -21.89 -7.42
CA ALA A 569 -17.66 -20.84 -7.61
C ALA A 569 -17.77 -20.52 -9.10
N THR A 570 -18.99 -20.50 -9.65
CA THR A 570 -19.25 -20.25 -11.08
C THR A 570 -20.28 -19.13 -11.23
N ASP A 571 -20.01 -18.15 -12.07
CA ASP A 571 -20.92 -17.05 -12.39
C ASP A 571 -22.03 -17.49 -13.39
N GLN A 572 -22.92 -16.56 -13.76
CA GLN A 572 -23.94 -16.80 -14.80
C GLN A 572 -23.36 -16.93 -16.21
N SER A 573 -22.17 -16.39 -16.45
CA SER A 573 -21.47 -16.43 -17.74
C SER A 573 -20.69 -17.74 -17.94
N GLY A 574 -20.59 -18.58 -16.92
CA GLY A 574 -19.86 -19.85 -16.92
C GLY A 574 -18.38 -19.74 -16.51
N ASN A 575 -17.88 -18.56 -16.16
CA ASN A 575 -16.52 -18.42 -15.62
C ASN A 575 -16.48 -18.89 -14.18
N PHE A 576 -15.32 -19.32 -13.69
CA PHE A 576 -15.22 -19.90 -12.36
C PHE A 576 -13.88 -19.68 -11.66
N ALA A 577 -13.92 -19.69 -10.33
CA ALA A 577 -12.74 -19.84 -9.45
C ALA A 577 -12.85 -21.12 -8.63
N GLU A 578 -11.70 -21.71 -8.28
CA GLU A 578 -11.62 -22.91 -7.44
C GLU A 578 -10.71 -22.69 -6.25
N GLN A 579 -11.03 -23.36 -5.14
CA GLN A 579 -10.15 -23.50 -3.99
C GLN A 579 -10.06 -24.97 -3.59
N THR A 580 -8.87 -25.38 -3.12
CA THR A 580 -8.64 -26.70 -2.55
C THR A 580 -8.11 -26.52 -1.13
N PHE A 581 -8.66 -27.27 -0.17
CA PHE A 581 -8.21 -27.27 1.21
C PHE A 581 -8.17 -28.69 1.75
N ASN A 582 -7.27 -28.93 2.70
CA ASN A 582 -7.08 -30.24 3.30
C ASN A 582 -8.03 -30.44 4.49
N ILE A 583 -8.58 -31.65 4.58
CA ILE A 583 -9.28 -32.16 5.74
C ILE A 583 -8.43 -33.26 6.37
N ARG A 584 -8.21 -33.16 7.67
CA ARG A 584 -7.66 -34.24 8.49
C ARG A 584 -8.63 -34.59 9.62
N ILE A 585 -9.00 -35.86 9.71
CA ILE A 585 -9.81 -36.43 10.79
C ILE A 585 -8.87 -37.22 11.69
N THR A 586 -8.66 -36.78 12.93
CA THR A 586 -7.77 -37.44 13.89
C THR A 586 -8.55 -38.08 15.02
N ASP A 587 -7.91 -38.99 15.75
CA ASP A 587 -8.47 -39.43 17.04
C ASP A 587 -8.65 -38.24 17.99
N PRO A 588 -9.72 -38.24 18.82
CA PRO A 588 -9.83 -37.27 19.90
C PRO A 588 -8.62 -37.43 20.83
N PRO A 589 -8.05 -36.31 21.32
CA PRO A 589 -6.94 -36.38 22.26
C PRO A 589 -7.36 -37.19 23.50
N VAL A 590 -6.62 -38.25 23.80
CA VAL A 590 -6.81 -38.99 25.05
C VAL A 590 -6.34 -38.09 26.18
N VAL A 591 -7.28 -37.65 27.02
CA VAL A 591 -6.95 -36.89 28.23
C VAL A 591 -6.24 -37.86 29.17
N MET A 592 -4.92 -37.73 29.32
CA MET A 592 -4.11 -38.56 30.20
C MET A 592 -4.02 -38.01 31.63
N TYR A 593 -4.25 -36.70 31.79
CA TYR A 593 -4.07 -35.99 33.06
C TYR A 593 -4.92 -34.70 33.12
N ARG A 594 -5.40 -34.31 34.30
CA ARG A 594 -6.19 -33.10 34.54
C ARG A 594 -5.68 -32.37 35.78
N VAL A 595 -5.40 -31.07 35.69
CA VAL A 595 -4.86 -30.27 36.81
C VAL A 595 -5.85 -29.18 37.23
N ASN A 596 -6.16 -29.11 38.52
CA ASN A 596 -6.94 -28.02 39.11
C ASN A 596 -6.01 -26.84 39.45
N ALA A 597 -5.83 -25.92 38.49
CA ALA A 597 -4.94 -24.78 38.64
C ALA A 597 -5.32 -23.93 39.86
N GLY A 598 -4.40 -23.85 40.84
CA GLY A 598 -4.58 -23.05 42.06
C GLY A 598 -5.47 -23.66 43.16
N GLY A 599 -5.89 -24.92 43.05
CA GLY A 599 -6.78 -25.58 44.03
C GLY A 599 -6.37 -27.00 44.42
N PRO A 600 -6.98 -27.58 45.48
CA PRO A 600 -6.76 -28.98 45.87
C PRO A 600 -7.34 -29.94 44.81
N GLY A 601 -6.93 -31.20 44.83
CA GLY A 601 -7.45 -32.20 43.90
C GLY A 601 -8.97 -32.39 44.03
N ILE A 602 -9.65 -32.55 42.89
CA ILE A 602 -11.11 -32.75 42.81
C ILE A 602 -11.38 -34.17 42.28
N PRO A 603 -11.95 -35.07 43.10
CA PRO A 603 -12.33 -36.39 42.64
C PRO A 603 -13.45 -36.28 41.60
N ALA A 604 -13.29 -36.96 40.45
CA ALA A 604 -14.37 -37.05 39.47
C ALA A 604 -15.29 -38.23 39.82
N ALA A 605 -16.60 -38.04 39.65
CA ALA A 605 -17.58 -39.12 39.84
C ALA A 605 -17.47 -40.21 38.75
N GLN A 606 -17.00 -39.84 37.55
CA GLN A 606 -16.57 -40.76 36.49
C GLN A 606 -15.44 -40.10 35.66
N GLY A 607 -14.48 -40.89 35.19
CA GLY A 607 -13.30 -40.42 34.45
C GLY A 607 -12.12 -40.03 35.35
N LEU A 608 -11.11 -39.35 34.78
CA LEU A 608 -9.92 -38.90 35.52
C LEU A 608 -10.25 -37.75 36.48
N SER A 609 -9.85 -37.91 37.74
CA SER A 609 -9.87 -36.87 38.78
C SER A 609 -8.92 -35.73 38.44
N TRP A 610 -9.24 -34.52 38.92
CA TRP A 610 -8.34 -33.37 38.81
C TRP A 610 -7.29 -33.44 39.92
N SER A 611 -6.01 -33.46 39.57
CA SER A 611 -4.91 -33.38 40.54
C SER A 611 -4.68 -31.94 40.98
N PRO A 612 -4.16 -31.70 42.20
CA PRO A 612 -3.69 -30.37 42.59
C PRO A 612 -2.50 -29.92 41.73
N ASP A 613 -2.40 -28.62 41.49
CA ASP A 613 -1.27 -28.00 40.78
C ASP A 613 -0.05 -27.87 41.72
N THR A 614 0.84 -28.88 41.68
CA THR A 614 2.07 -28.92 42.49
C THR A 614 3.30 -28.95 41.58
N ARG A 615 4.46 -28.46 42.08
CA ARG A 615 5.73 -28.46 41.32
C ARG A 615 6.18 -29.85 40.85
N GLU A 616 5.71 -30.92 41.52
CA GLU A 616 6.00 -32.30 41.14
C GLU A 616 5.12 -32.81 39.98
N ASN A 617 4.00 -32.12 39.69
CA ASN A 617 3.05 -32.47 38.62
C ASN A 617 3.33 -31.74 37.29
N ALA A 618 4.51 -31.15 37.12
CA ALA A 618 4.91 -30.51 35.87
C ALA A 618 5.07 -31.56 34.77
N LEU A 619 4.03 -31.76 33.96
CA LEU A 619 4.15 -32.45 32.68
C LEU A 619 5.12 -31.66 31.82
N SER A 620 6.29 -32.24 31.55
CA SER A 620 7.22 -31.74 30.54
C SER A 620 6.54 -31.84 29.16
N LEU A 621 5.85 -30.78 28.75
CA LEU A 621 5.51 -30.61 27.34
C LEU A 621 6.84 -30.51 26.57
N PRO A 622 7.05 -31.30 25.49
CA PRO A 622 8.21 -31.09 24.64
C PRO A 622 8.13 -29.66 24.13
N ALA A 623 9.25 -28.93 24.24
CA ALA A 623 9.38 -27.57 23.80
C ALA A 623 8.86 -27.41 22.35
N ALA A 624 7.67 -26.83 22.19
CA ALA A 624 7.31 -26.17 20.96
C ALA A 624 8.18 -24.91 20.90
N LYS A 625 9.14 -24.89 19.97
CA LYS A 625 9.89 -23.70 19.60
C LYS A 625 8.89 -22.59 19.32
N ARG A 626 8.99 -21.49 20.07
CA ARG A 626 8.52 -20.18 19.63
C ARG A 626 9.43 -19.68 18.52
#